data_AF-X1U1P4-F1
#
_entry.id   AF-X1U1P4-F1
#
_cell.length_a   1.000
_cell.length_b   1.000
_cell.length_c   1.000
_cell.angle_alpha   90.00
_cell.angle_beta   90.00
_cell.angle_gamma   90.00
#
_symmetry.space_group_name_H-M   'P 1'
#
loop_
_entity.id
_entity.type
_entity.pdbx_description
1 polymer ?
#
loop_
_entity_poly.entity_id
_entity_poly.type
_entity_poly.pdbx_seq_one_letter_code
_entity_poly.pdbx_strand_id
1 'polypeptide(L)'
;MAGSMGPTGKFLKPHGEYTEEEFEEAYAVQAKALTEGGVDFLLIETQYDLKEALCALRGARKSSNLPVFVTMTFNRNPRGYFTIMGNSVAQCVEELEAQEVPATGT
;
A
#
# COMPACT_ATOMS: atom_id res chain seq x y z
N MET A 1 5.36 -9.66 -15.58
CA MET A 1 6.03 -9.87 -14.28
C MET A 1 5.66 -8.73 -13.35
N ALA A 2 5.22 -9.05 -12.13
CA ALA A 2 4.87 -8.05 -11.12
C ALA A 2 6.08 -7.74 -10.23
N GLY A 3 6.33 -6.46 -9.95
CA GLY A 3 7.22 -6.05 -8.86
C GLY A 3 6.45 -6.00 -7.54
N SER A 4 6.61 -7.02 -6.69
CA SER A 4 5.93 -7.08 -5.39
C SER A 4 6.59 -6.15 -4.36
N MET A 5 5.76 -5.41 -3.62
CA MET A 5 6.14 -4.56 -2.49
C MET A 5 5.17 -4.81 -1.33
N GLY A 6 5.64 -5.55 -0.31
CA GLY A 6 4.85 -5.87 0.89
C GLY A 6 4.86 -4.77 1.95
N PRO A 7 4.17 -4.99 3.08
CA PRO A 7 4.22 -4.09 4.22
C PRO A 7 5.61 -4.08 4.85
N THR A 8 6.00 -2.94 5.42
CA THR A 8 7.25 -2.75 6.18
C THR A 8 7.27 -3.58 7.46
N GLY A 9 6.10 -3.95 7.98
CA GLY A 9 5.94 -4.57 9.31
C GLY A 9 6.25 -3.58 10.45
N LYS A 10 6.28 -2.28 10.15
CA LYS A 10 6.48 -1.18 11.09
C LYS A 10 5.21 -0.33 11.15
N PHE A 11 5.10 0.50 12.17
CA PHE A 11 3.95 1.40 12.34
C PHE A 11 4.36 2.86 12.15
N LEU A 12 3.47 3.62 11.53
CA LEU A 12 3.52 5.07 11.49
C LEU A 12 3.21 5.68 12.86
N LYS A 13 3.72 6.89 13.11
CA LYS A 13 3.29 7.71 14.25
C LYS A 13 1.76 7.89 14.25
N PRO A 14 1.10 7.88 15.42
CA PRO A 14 1.67 7.79 16.77
C PRO A 14 1.89 6.36 17.29
N HIS A 15 1.60 5.32 16.49
CA HIS A 15 1.68 3.92 16.92
C HIS A 15 3.07 3.29 16.75
N GLY A 16 3.94 3.93 15.98
CA GLY A 16 5.36 3.59 15.88
C GLY A 16 6.24 4.83 15.75
N GLU A 17 7.44 4.63 15.23
CA GLU A 17 8.51 5.63 15.26
C GLU A 17 8.67 6.40 13.94
N TYR A 18 8.04 5.94 12.88
CA TYR A 18 8.25 6.44 11.52
C TYR A 18 7.18 7.44 11.07
N THR A 19 7.55 8.37 10.21
CA THR A 19 6.63 9.30 9.55
C THR A 19 6.15 8.75 8.20
N GLU A 20 5.10 9.37 7.64
CA GLU A 20 4.59 9.00 6.31
C GLU A 20 5.66 9.25 5.24
N GLU A 21 6.41 10.35 5.36
CA GLU A 21 7.49 10.70 4.43
C GLU A 21 8.60 9.64 4.42
N GLU A 22 9.00 9.13 5.59
CA GLU A 22 10.00 8.07 5.69
C GLU A 22 9.54 6.78 5.01
N PHE A 23 8.25 6.43 5.14
CA PHE A 23 7.67 5.27 4.45
C PHE A 23 7.60 5.50 2.94
N GLU A 24 7.13 6.67 2.50
CA GLU A 24 7.07 7.04 1.09
C GLU A 24 8.45 6.98 0.42
N GLU A 25 9.49 7.49 1.09
CA GLU A 25 10.86 7.44 0.59
C GLU A 25 11.38 6.00 0.50
N ALA A 26 11.10 5.15 1.49
CA ALA A 26 11.47 3.74 1.44
C ALA A 26 10.80 3.00 0.27
N TYR A 27 9.50 3.19 0.08
CA TYR A 27 8.76 2.59 -1.03
C TYR A 27 9.20 3.14 -2.40
N ALA A 28 9.55 4.43 -2.47
CA ALA A 28 10.09 5.06 -3.67
C ALA A 28 11.38 4.38 -4.14
N VAL A 29 12.30 4.08 -3.22
CA VAL A 29 13.55 3.37 -3.53
C VAL A 29 13.27 1.98 -4.10
N GLN A 30 12.37 1.22 -3.47
CA GLN A 30 12.01 -0.13 -3.93
C GLN A 30 11.31 -0.10 -5.30
N ALA A 31 10.34 0.79 -5.48
CA ALA A 31 9.59 0.93 -6.73
C ALA A 31 10.51 1.28 -7.91
N LYS A 32 11.47 2.18 -7.68
CA LYS A 32 12.48 2.54 -8.70
C LYS A 32 13.32 1.32 -9.10
N ALA A 33 13.85 0.59 -8.11
CA ALA A 33 14.68 -0.58 -8.37
C ALA A 33 13.93 -1.68 -9.15
N LEU A 34 12.67 -1.95 -8.78
CA LEU A 34 11.81 -2.89 -9.50
C LEU A 34 11.52 -2.44 -10.93
N THR A 35 11.27 -1.15 -11.12
CA THR A 35 11.02 -0.55 -12.44
C THR A 35 12.25 -0.67 -13.34
N GLU A 36 13.44 -0.35 -12.83
CA GLU A 36 14.71 -0.52 -13.55
C GLU A 36 15.01 -1.99 -13.86
N GLY A 37 14.51 -2.91 -13.02
CA GLY A 37 14.54 -4.35 -13.24
C GLY A 37 13.60 -4.85 -14.36
N GLY A 38 12.76 -3.98 -14.94
CA GLY A 38 11.93 -4.31 -16.10
C GLY A 38 10.64 -5.06 -15.78
N VAL A 39 10.05 -4.87 -14.60
CA VAL A 39 8.70 -5.38 -14.30
C VAL A 39 7.64 -4.65 -15.13
N ASP A 40 6.51 -5.31 -15.38
CA ASP A 40 5.41 -4.74 -16.19
C ASP A 40 4.48 -3.83 -15.37
N PHE A 41 4.40 -4.09 -14.06
CA PHE A 41 3.60 -3.33 -13.11
C PHE A 41 4.12 -3.50 -11.69
N LEU A 42 3.72 -2.61 -10.79
CA LEU A 42 4.01 -2.69 -9.37
C LEU A 42 2.78 -3.22 -8.62
N LEU A 43 3.01 -4.13 -7.69
CA LEU A 43 1.98 -4.70 -6.83
C LEU A 43 2.32 -4.39 -5.37
N ILE A 44 1.60 -3.43 -4.79
CA ILE A 44 1.60 -3.18 -3.35
C ILE A 44 0.71 -4.23 -2.72
N GLU A 45 1.32 -5.19 -2.05
CA GLU A 45 0.62 -6.38 -1.60
C GLU A 45 0.44 -6.49 -0.08
N THR A 46 -0.62 -7.21 0.30
CA THR A 46 -0.83 -7.71 1.67
C THR A 46 -0.73 -6.60 2.73
N GLN A 47 -1.32 -5.43 2.44
CA GLN A 47 -1.26 -4.28 3.36
C GLN A 47 -2.28 -4.41 4.49
N TYR A 48 -1.80 -4.31 5.73
CA TYR A 48 -2.65 -4.40 6.92
C TYR A 48 -3.09 -3.03 7.46
N ASP A 49 -2.45 -1.95 7.02
CA ASP A 49 -2.78 -0.58 7.38
C ASP A 49 -3.03 0.23 6.10
N LEU A 50 -4.19 0.89 6.05
CA LEU A 50 -4.57 1.73 4.91
C LEU A 50 -3.58 2.90 4.75
N LYS A 51 -3.10 3.48 5.85
CA LYS A 51 -2.15 4.60 5.77
C LYS A 51 -0.81 4.19 5.17
N GLU A 52 -0.29 3.04 5.58
CA GLU A 52 0.91 2.47 4.99
C GLU A 52 0.74 2.16 3.50
N ALA A 53 -0.40 1.57 3.11
CA ALA A 53 -0.72 1.33 1.70
C ALA A 53 -0.72 2.62 0.86
N LEU A 54 -1.25 3.72 1.40
CA LEU A 54 -1.24 5.02 0.74
C LEU A 54 0.17 5.61 0.65
N CYS A 55 1.00 5.45 1.67
CA CYS A 55 2.42 5.84 1.61
C CYS A 55 3.14 5.04 0.51
N ALA A 56 2.90 3.73 0.43
CA ALA A 56 3.45 2.88 -0.62
C ALA A 56 3.02 3.33 -2.01
N LEU A 57 1.74 3.67 -2.19
CA LEU A 57 1.21 4.16 -3.46
C LEU A 57 1.85 5.47 -3.89
N ARG A 58 1.98 6.43 -2.97
CA ARG A 58 2.63 7.73 -3.23
C ARG A 58 4.10 7.56 -3.57
N GLY A 59 4.83 6.76 -2.79
CA GLY A 59 6.24 6.43 -3.05
C GLY A 59 6.44 5.76 -4.42
N ALA A 60 5.58 4.80 -4.76
CA ALA A 60 5.62 4.09 -6.02
C ALA A 60 5.39 5.03 -7.22
N ARG A 61 4.33 5.84 -7.19
CA ARG A 61 3.99 6.79 -8.26
C ARG A 61 5.00 7.92 -8.42
N LYS A 62 5.67 8.32 -7.34
CA LYS A 62 6.76 9.31 -7.40
C LYS A 62 7.98 8.77 -8.16
N SER A 63 8.16 7.46 -8.21
CA SER A 63 9.39 6.82 -8.65
C SER A 63 9.23 5.91 -9.88
N SER A 64 8.00 5.74 -10.37
CA SER A 64 7.68 4.88 -11.51
C SER A 64 6.44 5.38 -12.25
N ASN A 65 6.45 5.22 -13.57
CA ASN A 65 5.27 5.45 -14.43
C ASN A 65 4.49 4.16 -14.74
N LEU A 66 4.89 3.03 -14.13
CA LEU A 66 4.20 1.76 -14.34
C LEU A 66 2.83 1.76 -13.62
N PRO A 67 1.86 0.99 -14.12
CA PRO A 67 0.62 0.74 -13.39
C PRO A 67 0.91 0.18 -11.99
N VAL A 68 0.15 0.66 -10.99
CA VAL A 68 0.28 0.23 -9.59
C VAL A 68 -1.02 -0.42 -9.13
N PHE A 69 -0.93 -1.62 -8.56
CA PHE A 69 -2.05 -2.35 -7.97
C PHE A 69 -1.89 -2.39 -6.46
N VAL A 70 -3.00 -2.34 -5.72
CA VAL A 70 -2.98 -2.38 -4.24
C VAL A 70 -3.89 -3.49 -3.74
N THR A 71 -3.39 -4.30 -2.80
CA THR A 71 -4.20 -5.29 -2.07
C THR A 71 -4.13 -5.05 -0.58
N MET A 72 -5.27 -5.18 0.08
CA MET A 72 -5.43 -5.00 1.51
C MET A 72 -5.76 -6.34 2.17
N THR A 73 -5.29 -6.54 3.40
CA THR A 73 -5.60 -7.73 4.20
C THR A 73 -6.50 -7.36 5.38
N PHE A 74 -7.57 -8.13 5.55
CA PHE A 74 -8.58 -7.91 6.59
C PHE A 74 -8.70 -9.10 7.53
N ASN A 75 -8.89 -8.81 8.81
CA ASN A 75 -9.22 -9.79 9.83
C ASN A 75 -10.74 -9.83 10.06
N ARG A 76 -11.25 -11.04 10.23
CA ARG A 76 -12.65 -11.25 10.63
C ARG A 76 -12.83 -10.98 12.12
N ASN A 77 -13.82 -10.15 12.46
CA ASN A 77 -14.30 -9.94 13.82
C ASN A 77 -15.83 -10.11 13.87
N PRO A 78 -16.47 -10.12 15.06
CA PRO A 78 -17.92 -10.29 15.17
C PRO A 78 -18.75 -9.21 14.45
N ARG A 79 -18.16 -8.05 14.15
CA ARG A 79 -18.79 -6.91 13.49
C ARG A 79 -18.53 -6.86 11.97
N GLY A 80 -17.73 -7.78 11.42
CA GLY A 80 -17.36 -7.79 10.00
C GLY A 80 -15.86 -7.98 9.76
N TYR A 81 -15.37 -7.47 8.63
CA TYR A 81 -13.96 -7.54 8.21
C TYR A 81 -13.30 -6.17 8.33
N PHE A 82 -12.15 -6.12 9.00
CA PHE A 82 -11.45 -4.88 9.29
C PHE A 82 -9.93 -5.07 9.19
N THR A 83 -9.23 -4.01 8.81
CA THR A 83 -7.77 -3.92 8.92
C THR A 83 -7.34 -3.99 10.39
N ILE A 84 -6.04 -4.18 10.66
CA ILE A 84 -5.54 -4.14 12.05
C ILE A 84 -5.72 -2.77 12.70
N MET A 85 -5.82 -1.71 11.87
CA MET A 85 -6.08 -0.34 12.30
C MET A 85 -7.57 0.00 12.40
N GLY A 86 -8.45 -0.97 12.13
CA GLY A 86 -9.90 -0.81 12.31
C GLY A 86 -10.64 -0.17 11.14
N ASN A 87 -10.00 -0.01 9.97
CA ASN A 87 -10.69 0.39 8.74
C ASN A 87 -11.53 -0.78 8.24
N SER A 88 -12.79 -0.52 7.91
CA SER A 88 -13.64 -1.49 7.22
C SER A 88 -13.20 -1.66 5.76
N VAL A 89 -13.62 -2.78 5.13
CA VAL A 89 -13.40 -3.02 3.69
C VAL A 89 -13.91 -1.85 2.84
N ALA A 90 -15.11 -1.36 3.12
CA ALA A 90 -15.72 -0.26 2.38
C ALA A 90 -14.87 1.02 2.45
N GLN A 91 -14.39 1.39 3.63
CA GLN A 91 -13.52 2.56 3.81
C GLN A 91 -12.20 2.43 3.02
N CYS A 92 -11.61 1.24 2.99
CA CYS A 92 -10.40 1.00 2.21
C CYS A 92 -10.65 1.10 0.69
N VAL A 93 -11.77 0.56 0.20
CA VAL A 93 -12.14 0.64 -1.22
C VAL A 93 -12.41 2.09 -1.61
N GLU A 94 -13.22 2.82 -0.85
CA GLU A 94 -13.54 4.24 -1.11
C GLU A 94 -12.27 5.10 -1.19
N GLU A 95 -11.34 4.91 -0.27
CA GLU A 95 -10.08 5.67 -0.24
C GLU A 95 -9.17 5.30 -1.44
N LEU A 96 -9.03 4.01 -1.76
CA LEU A 96 -8.20 3.58 -2.90
C LEU A 96 -8.80 3.99 -4.25
N GLU A 97 -10.13 4.00 -4.38
CA GLU A 97 -10.83 4.54 -5.55
C GLU A 97 -10.62 6.05 -5.68
N ALA A 98 -10.66 6.80 -4.57
CA ALA A 98 -10.39 8.23 -4.56
C ALA A 98 -8.96 8.57 -5.00
N GLN A 99 -8.02 7.64 -4.84
CA GLN A 99 -6.64 7.75 -5.33
C GLN A 99 -6.46 7.24 -6.77
N GLU A 100 -7.53 6.91 -7.49
CA GLU A 100 -7.49 6.38 -8.87
C GLU A 100 -6.61 5.13 -8.99
N VAL A 101 -6.65 4.22 -8.00
CA VAL A 101 -5.94 2.93 -8.09
C VAL A 101 -6.63 2.04 -9.13
N PRO A 102 -5.94 1.59 -10.20
CA PRO A 102 -6.52 0.84 -11.33
C PRO A 102 -7.27 -0.44 -10.96
N ALA A 103 -6.87 -1.12 -9.88
CA ALA A 103 -7.65 -2.21 -9.31
C ALA A 103 -7.26 -2.47 -7.84
N THR A 104 -8.26 -2.86 -7.06
CA THR A 104 -8.15 -3.23 -5.65
C THR A 104 -8.43 -4.72 -5.47
N GLY A 105 -7.69 -5.36 -4.55
CA GLY A 105 -7.96 -6.74 -4.11
C GLY A 105 -8.29 -6.78 -2.62
N THR A 106 -9.34 -7.51 -2.25
CA THR A 106 -9.86 -7.65 -0.88
C THR A 106 -10.00 -9.11 -0.48
#